data_AF-A0A0F9BF21-F1
#
_entry.id   AF-A0A0F9BF21-F1
#
_cell.length_a   1.000
_cell.length_b   1.000
_cell.length_c   1.000
_cell.angle_alpha   90.00
_cell.angle_beta   90.00
_cell.angle_gamma   90.00
#
_symmetry.space_group_name_H-M   'P 1'
#
loop_
_entity.id
_entity.type
_entity.pdbx_description
1 polymer ?
#
loop_
_entity_poly.entity_id
_entity_poly.type
_entity_poly.pdbx_seq_one_letter_code
_entity_poly.pdbx_strand_id
1 'polypeptide(L)' 'MSLKITYDGVKGLYTLKPKGLPAVTTKSLLDISPVIAHYFGTDKEHHDIFKRKGLCLLCESARKEVEKDA' A
#
# COMPACT_ATOMS: atom_id res chain seq x y z
N MET A 1 3.63 -2.45 15.51
CA MET A 1 3.12 -2.71 14.14
C MET A 1 4.32 -3.01 13.26
N SER A 2 4.32 -4.07 12.47
CA SER A 2 5.47 -4.45 11.62
C SER A 2 5.06 -4.44 10.15
N LEU A 3 5.70 -3.57 9.36
CA LEU A 3 5.61 -3.57 7.90
C LEU A 3 6.85 -4.27 7.34
N LYS A 4 6.67 -5.37 6.61
CA LYS A 4 7.77 -6.00 5.87
C LYS A 4 7.76 -5.49 4.43
N ILE A 5 8.90 -4.98 3.96
CA ILE A 5 9.12 -4.59 2.58
C ILE A 5 10.19 -5.52 2.01
N THR A 6 9.89 -6.16 0.89
CA THR A 6 10.81 -7.04 0.16
C THR A 6 10.91 -6.58 -1.29
N TYR A 7 12.12 -6.56 -1.84
CA TYR A 7 12.37 -6.23 -3.23
C TYR A 7 12.82 -7.46 -4.01
N ASP A 8 12.08 -7.81 -5.07
CA ASP A 8 12.49 -8.79 -6.06
C ASP A 8 13.27 -8.08 -7.17
N GLY A 9 14.59 -8.18 -7.11
CA GLY A 9 15.51 -7.52 -8.05
C GLY A 9 15.43 -8.05 -9.48
N VAL A 10 14.90 -9.26 -9.70
CA VAL A 10 14.72 -9.83 -11.05
C VAL A 10 13.51 -9.22 -11.73
N LYS A 11 12.45 -8.96 -10.96
CA LYS A 11 11.19 -8.41 -11.47
C LYS A 11 11.06 -6.89 -11.31
N GLY A 12 12.00 -6.25 -10.61
CA GLY A 12 11.91 -4.84 -10.23
C GLY A 12 10.67 -4.56 -9.39
N LEU A 13 10.30 -5.46 -8.48
CA LEU A 13 9.01 -5.45 -7.79
C LEU A 13 9.19 -5.35 -6.28
N TYR A 14 8.60 -4.34 -5.67
CA TYR A 14 8.46 -4.21 -4.22
C TYR A 14 7.19 -4.89 -3.77
N THR A 15 7.29 -5.73 -2.75
CA THR A 15 6.16 -6.34 -2.05
C THR A 15 6.12 -5.81 -0.63
N LEU A 16 4.99 -5.22 -0.25
CA LEU A 16 4.72 -4.67 1.07
C LEU A 16 3.69 -5.56 1.77
N LYS A 17 4.04 -6.05 2.96
CA LYS A 17 3.20 -6.92 3.79
C LYS A 17 2.98 -6.28 5.16
N PRO A 18 1.93 -5.45 5.30
CA PRO A 18 1.52 -4.92 6.59
C PRO A 18 0.78 -6.01 7.39
N LYS A 19 1.05 -6.11 8.69
CA LYS A 19 0.33 -7.08 9.55
C LYS A 19 -1.16 -6.71 9.64
N GLY A 20 -2.05 -7.66 9.36
CA GLY A 20 -3.51 -7.49 9.46
C GLY A 20 -4.15 -6.77 8.27
N LEU A 21 -3.42 -6.59 7.18
CA LEU A 21 -3.89 -5.96 5.94
C LEU A 21 -3.43 -6.78 4.73
N PRO A 22 -4.07 -6.61 3.56
CA PRO A 22 -3.67 -7.28 2.34
C PRO A 22 -2.24 -6.89 1.94
N ALA A 23 -1.52 -7.86 1.37
CA ALA A 23 -0.22 -7.62 0.78
C ALA A 23 -0.41 -6.82 -0.52
N VAL A 24 0.45 -5.82 -0.73
CA VAL A 24 0.43 -4.99 -1.94
C VAL A 24 1.78 -5.03 -2.64
N THR A 25 1.76 -4.87 -3.96
CA THR A 25 2.97 -4.89 -4.78
C THR A 25 3.04 -3.67 -5.69
N THR A 26 4.23 -3.11 -5.88
CA THR A 26 4.47 -2.00 -6.80
C THR A 26 5.85 -2.09 -7.43
N LYS A 27 5.99 -1.55 -8.65
CA LYS A 27 7.30 -1.35 -9.30
C LYS A 27 7.90 0.02 -9.01
N SER A 28 7.16 0.91 -8.35
CA SER A 28 7.53 2.30 -8.10
C SER A 28 7.82 2.54 -6.61
N LEU A 29 8.97 3.12 -6.31
CA LEU A 29 9.31 3.58 -4.96
C LEU A 29 8.35 4.68 -4.47
N LEU A 30 7.78 5.47 -5.38
CA LEU A 30 6.85 6.56 -5.01
C LEU A 30 5.53 6.02 -4.42
N ASP A 31 5.11 4.82 -4.84
CA ASP A 31 3.88 4.21 -4.35
C ASP A 31 4.07 3.55 -2.97
N ILE A 32 5.32 3.41 -2.50
CA ILE A 32 5.63 2.88 -1.18
C ILE A 32 5.31 3.91 -0.08
N SER A 33 5.64 5.18 -0.32
CA SER A 33 5.41 6.28 0.64
C SER A 33 3.97 6.33 1.18
N PRO A 34 2.91 6.37 0.34
CA PRO A 34 1.53 6.40 0.83
C PRO A 34 1.10 5.12 1.55
N VAL A 35 1.72 3.97 1.26
CA VAL A 35 1.47 2.70 1.96
C VAL A 35 2.05 2.75 3.38
N ILE A 36 3.25 3.30 3.54
CA ILE A 36 3.86 3.53 4.86
C ILE A 36 3.02 4.53 5.66
N ALA A 37 2.63 5.66 5.04
CA ALA A 37 1.81 6.68 5.67
C ALA A 37 0.47 6.14 6.17
N HIS A 38 -0.21 5.32 5.35
CA HIS A 38 -1.43 4.61 5.75
C HIS A 38 -1.16 3.68 6.94
N TYR A 39 -0.17 2.80 6.83
CA TYR A 39 0.03 1.71 7.79
C TYR A 39 0.44 2.20 9.18
N PHE A 40 1.35 3.18 9.24
CA PHE A 40 1.81 3.73 10.52
C PHE A 40 0.95 4.90 11.01
N GLY A 41 -0.01 5.37 10.21
CA GLY A 41 -0.78 6.57 10.50
C GLY A 41 0.08 7.85 10.57
N THR A 42 1.30 7.80 10.02
CA THR A 42 2.22 8.93 9.94
C THR A 42 1.89 9.74 8.69
N ASP A 43 1.78 11.06 8.81
CA ASP A 43 1.47 11.95 7.68
C ASP A 43 0.11 11.66 7.00
N LYS A 44 -0.96 11.90 7.77
CA LYS A 44 -2.34 11.72 7.33
C LYS A 44 -2.70 12.56 6.10
N GLU A 45 -2.14 13.76 5.99
CA GLU A 45 -2.40 14.65 4.85
C GLU A 45 -1.86 14.05 3.55
N HIS A 46 -0.61 13.55 3.57
CA HIS A 46 -0.03 12.83 2.44
C HIS A 46 -0.85 11.60 2.07
N HIS A 47 -1.22 10.77 3.06
CA HIS A 47 -2.10 9.63 2.81
C HIS A 47 -3.43 10.05 2.14
N ASP A 48 -4.08 11.10 2.63
CA ASP A 48 -5.38 11.55 2.12
C ASP A 48 -5.28 12.14 0.71
N ILE A 49 -4.17 12.76 0.34
CA ILE A 49 -3.89 13.19 -1.04
C ILE A 49 -3.80 11.97 -1.97
N PHE A 50 -3.02 10.96 -1.60
CA PHE A 50 -2.83 9.76 -2.43
C PHE A 50 -4.10 8.90 -2.49
N LYS A 51 -4.85 8.80 -1.39
CA LYS A 51 -6.16 8.14 -1.35
C LYS A 51 -7.14 8.78 -2.33
N ARG A 52 -7.25 10.11 -2.34
CA ARG A 52 -8.14 10.85 -3.26
C ARG A 52 -7.76 10.67 -4.74
N LYS A 53 -6.47 10.50 -5.02
CA LYS A 53 -5.96 10.21 -6.37
C LYS A 53 -6.06 8.74 -6.78
N GLY A 54 -6.52 7.85 -5.89
CA GLY A 54 -6.57 6.41 -6.15
C GLY A 54 -5.19 5.74 -6.20
N LEU A 55 -4.16 6.37 -5.59
CA LEU A 55 -2.77 5.90 -5.63
C LEU A 55 -2.33 5.18 -4.34
N CYS A 56 -3.19 5.11 -3.33
CA CYS A 56 -2.91 4.35 -2.11
C CYS A 56 -3.25 2.87 -2.34
N LEU A 57 -2.23 2.06 -2.61
CA LEU A 57 -2.39 0.63 -2.91
C LEU A 57 -3.11 -0.15 -1.81
N LEU A 58 -2.90 0.19 -0.53
CA LEU A 58 -3.62 -0.46 0.58
C LEU A 58 -5.12 -0.14 0.55
N CYS A 59 -5.50 1.12 0.30
CA CYS A 59 -6.91 1.49 0.16
C CYS A 59 -7.54 0.80 -1.05
N GLU A 60 -6.81 0.72 -2.17
CA GLU A 60 -7.30 0.09 -3.39
C GLU A 60 -7.48 -1.43 -3.20
N SER A 61 -6.53 -2.09 -2.57
CA SER A 61 -6.64 -3.52 -2.25
C SER A 61 -7.80 -3.81 -1.32
N ALA A 62 -8.00 -3.02 -0.26
CA ALA A 62 -9.13 -3.18 0.64
C ALA A 62 -10.48 -2.98 -0.08
N ARG A 63 -10.57 -1.98 -0.97
CA ARG A 63 -11.76 -1.76 -1.79
C ARG A 63 -12.05 -2.96 -2.71
N LYS A 64 -11.04 -3.50 -3.37
CA LYS A 64 -11.18 -4.68 -4.25
C LYS A 64 -11.58 -5.94 -3.52
N GLU A 65 -11.23 -6.10 -2.25
CA GLU A 65 -11.72 -7.21 -1.43
C GLU A 65 -13.22 -7.05 -1.15
N VAL A 66 -13.65 -5.85 -0.72
CA VAL A 66 -15.07 -5.57 -0.48
C VAL A 66 -15.93 -5.71 -1.74
N GLU A 67 -15.43 -5.26 -2.91
CA GLU A 67 -16.15 -5.39 -4.19
C GLU A 67 -16.28 -6.86 -4.67
N LYS A 68 -15.50 -7.81 -4.13
CA LYS A 68 -15.62 -9.24 -4.50
C LYS A 68 -16.70 -9.98 -3.68
N ASP A 69 -17.08 -9.45 -2.53
CA ASP A 69 -18.08 -10.02 -1.63
C ASP A 69 -19.50 -9.43 -1.84
N ALA A 70 -19.66 -8.48 -2.77
CA ALA A 70 -20.92 -7.83 -3.14
C ALA A 70 -21.52 -8.40 -4.44
#